data_AF-A0A2P6GJ05-F1
#
_entry.id   AF-A0A2P6GJ05-F1
#
_cell.length_a   1.000
_cell.length_b   1.000
_cell.length_c   1.000
_cell.angle_alpha   90.00
_cell.angle_beta   90.00
_cell.angle_gamma   90.00
#
_symmetry.space_group_name_H-M   'P 1'
#
loop_
_entity.id
_entity.type
_entity.pdbx_description
1 polymer ?
#
loop_
_entity_poly.entity_id
_entity_poly.type
_entity_poly.pdbx_seq_one_letter_code
_entity_poly.pdbx_strand_id
1 'polypeptide(L)'
;MGLFLLCPDVHYPLHQHNALEIYYASSGTLQLQHGRKKMPFMIKSGGYSITPSNQVHSLTTSNEPCLLCYMWVSGTGTLLGPNWWWEEHKDGSWKRICWERQEDSSWAITGSEKLTKKIIDGSGDS
;
A
#
# COMPACT_ATOMS: atom_id res chain seq x y z
N MET A 1 -5.39 13.49 4.73
CA MET A 1 -6.55 12.69 4.30
C MET A 1 -6.73 12.92 2.80
N GLY A 2 -7.17 11.91 2.06
CA GLY A 2 -7.53 12.03 0.66
C GLY A 2 -8.58 11.01 0.24
N LEU A 3 -8.89 10.99 -1.05
CA LEU A 3 -9.88 10.10 -1.65
C LEU A 3 -9.24 9.26 -2.76
N PHE A 4 -9.60 7.98 -2.82
CA PHE A 4 -9.38 7.14 -4.00
C PHE A 4 -10.72 6.70 -4.57
N LEU A 5 -10.94 7.00 -5.86
CA LEU A 5 -11.99 6.37 -6.65
C LEU A 5 -11.34 5.35 -7.57
N LEU A 6 -11.59 4.07 -7.30
CA LEU A 6 -11.00 2.96 -8.02
C LEU A 6 -12.08 2.25 -8.86
N CYS A 7 -11.76 1.95 -10.11
CA CYS A 7 -12.62 1.15 -11.00
C CYS A 7 -12.83 -0.27 -10.44
N PRO A 8 -13.86 -1.00 -10.93
CA PRO A 8 -13.97 -2.43 -10.72
C PRO A 8 -12.71 -3.19 -11.14
N ASP A 9 -12.44 -4.31 -10.48
CA ASP A 9 -11.40 -5.30 -10.84
C ASP A 9 -9.98 -4.71 -10.98
N VAL A 10 -9.68 -3.67 -10.18
CA VAL A 10 -8.36 -3.05 -10.10
C VAL A 10 -7.54 -3.71 -9.00
N HIS A 11 -6.36 -4.19 -9.38
CA HIS A 11 -5.31 -4.54 -8.42
C HIS A 11 -4.36 -3.35 -8.23
N TYR A 12 -4.28 -2.85 -7.00
CA TYR A 12 -3.29 -1.87 -6.57
C TYR A 12 -2.12 -2.62 -5.91
N PRO A 13 -0.95 -2.71 -6.58
CA PRO A 13 0.14 -3.61 -6.20
C PRO A 13 0.67 -3.42 -4.78
N LEU A 14 1.46 -4.41 -4.35
CA LEU A 14 2.13 -4.39 -3.05
C LEU A 14 2.99 -3.14 -2.89
N HIS A 15 2.69 -2.36 -1.87
CA HIS A 15 3.42 -1.16 -1.52
C HIS A 15 3.55 -0.99 -0.01
N GLN A 16 4.45 -0.10 0.39
CA GLN A 16 4.86 0.08 1.77
C GLN A 16 5.36 1.52 1.95
N HIS A 17 4.97 2.15 3.05
CA HIS A 17 5.44 3.47 3.44
C HIS A 17 5.50 3.54 4.98
N ASN A 18 6.14 4.57 5.52
CA ASN A 18 6.33 4.69 6.97
C ASN A 18 5.06 5.15 7.70
N ALA A 19 4.13 5.81 7.01
CA ALA A 19 2.92 6.29 7.63
C ALA A 19 2.03 5.10 8.04
N LEU A 20 1.37 5.21 9.20
CA LEU A 20 0.23 4.36 9.48
C LEU A 20 -0.91 4.84 8.56
N GLU A 21 -1.56 3.90 7.89
CA GLU A 21 -2.61 4.22 6.94
C GLU A 21 -3.95 3.63 7.36
N ILE A 22 -4.99 4.44 7.24
CA ILE A 22 -6.37 4.04 7.51
C ILE A 22 -7.14 4.13 6.20
N TYR A 23 -7.71 3.01 5.78
CA TYR A 23 -8.65 2.94 4.66
C TYR A 23 -10.06 2.81 5.21
N TYR A 24 -10.94 3.76 4.87
CA TYR A 24 -12.37 3.67 5.12
C TYR A 24 -13.12 3.54 3.79
N ALA A 25 -13.88 2.46 3.63
CA ALA A 25 -14.69 2.25 2.43
C ALA A 25 -15.98 3.06 2.55
N SER A 26 -16.05 4.17 1.82
CA SER A 26 -17.26 5.01 1.75
C SER A 26 -18.32 4.41 0.84
N SER A 27 -17.90 3.64 -0.17
CA SER A 27 -18.77 2.88 -1.07
C SER A 27 -18.01 1.70 -1.67
N GLY A 28 -18.74 0.65 -2.05
CA GLY A 28 -18.20 -0.56 -2.69
C GLY A 28 -17.46 -1.49 -1.71
N THR A 29 -16.68 -2.40 -2.28
CA THR A 29 -15.96 -3.44 -1.54
C THR A 29 -14.48 -3.43 -1.91
N LEU A 30 -13.62 -3.41 -0.88
CA LEU A 30 -12.17 -3.46 -1.01
C LEU A 30 -11.62 -4.72 -0.34
N GLN A 31 -10.84 -5.48 -1.08
CA GLN A 31 -10.02 -6.55 -0.53
C GLN A 31 -8.62 -5.98 -0.22
N LEU A 32 -8.17 -6.11 1.02
CA LEU A 32 -6.80 -5.78 1.42
C LEU A 32 -6.02 -7.06 1.68
N GLN A 33 -4.75 -7.05 1.32
CA GLN A 33 -3.80 -8.09 1.68
C GLN A 33 -2.61 -7.44 2.39
N HIS A 34 -2.28 -7.90 3.59
CA HIS A 34 -1.10 -7.44 4.33
C HIS A 34 0.04 -8.45 4.12
N GLY A 35 1.03 -8.12 3.30
CA GLY A 35 2.11 -9.05 2.93
C GLY A 35 1.77 -9.97 1.77
N ARG A 36 2.82 -10.57 1.19
CA ARG A 36 2.73 -11.40 -0.03
C ARG A 36 2.01 -12.72 0.18
N LYS A 37 2.01 -13.23 1.42
CA LYS A 37 1.59 -14.61 1.72
C LYS A 37 0.38 -14.69 2.66
N LYS A 38 -0.06 -13.57 3.24
CA LYS A 38 -1.23 -13.60 4.13
C LYS A 38 -2.50 -13.69 3.31
N MET A 39 -3.53 -14.28 3.90
CA MET A 39 -4.86 -14.30 3.31
C MET A 39 -5.40 -12.88 3.23
N PRO A 40 -5.97 -12.48 2.09
CA PRO A 40 -6.64 -11.21 1.99
C PRO A 40 -7.92 -11.20 2.86
N PHE A 41 -8.33 -10.01 3.27
CA PHE A 41 -9.57 -9.76 3.99
C PHE A 41 -10.33 -8.60 3.34
N MET A 42 -11.64 -8.52 3.59
CA MET A 42 -12.49 -7.52 2.95
C MET A 42 -12.97 -6.47 3.93
N ILE A 43 -13.03 -5.23 3.45
CA ILE A 43 -13.86 -4.18 4.03
C ILE A 43 -14.93 -3.79 3.02
N LYS A 44 -16.16 -3.61 3.51
CA LYS A 44 -17.31 -3.14 2.72
C LYS A 44 -17.63 -1.71 3.10
N SER A 45 -18.52 -1.06 2.35
CA SER A 45 -19.09 0.24 2.70
C SER A 45 -19.40 0.39 4.20
N GLY A 46 -18.88 1.43 4.84
CA GLY A 46 -18.98 1.68 6.27
C GLY A 46 -17.89 1.03 7.13
N GLY A 47 -17.12 0.09 6.56
CA GLY A 47 -15.99 -0.57 7.21
C GLY A 47 -14.67 0.17 7.02
N TYR A 48 -13.70 -0.15 7.88
CA TYR A 48 -12.35 0.39 7.79
C TYR A 48 -11.29 -0.68 8.06
N SER A 49 -10.08 -0.42 7.59
CA SER A 49 -8.87 -1.18 7.92
C SER A 49 -7.77 -0.21 8.36
N ILE A 50 -6.92 -0.67 9.27
CA ILE A 50 -5.70 0.01 9.67
C ILE A 50 -4.53 -0.82 9.16
N THR A 51 -3.70 -0.20 8.34
CA THR A 51 -2.42 -0.72 7.88
C THR A 51 -1.32 -0.08 8.74
N PRO A 52 -0.62 -0.86 9.59
CA PRO A 52 0.45 -0.34 10.41
C PRO A 52 1.60 0.27 9.60
N SER A 53 2.38 1.16 10.22
CA SER A 53 3.61 1.70 9.65
C SER A 53 4.51 0.58 9.11
N ASN A 54 5.02 0.75 7.89
CA ASN A 54 5.86 -0.20 7.19
C ASN A 54 5.24 -1.59 6.95
N GLN A 55 3.92 -1.76 7.12
CA GLN A 55 3.24 -2.98 6.67
C GLN A 55 3.16 -2.96 5.14
N VAL A 56 3.79 -3.91 4.46
CA VAL A 56 3.57 -4.10 3.02
C VAL A 56 2.14 -4.55 2.78
N HIS A 57 1.47 -3.97 1.80
CA HIS A 57 0.06 -4.29 1.53
C HIS A 57 -0.33 -4.01 0.08
N SER A 58 -1.37 -4.70 -0.39
CA SER A 58 -1.99 -4.48 -1.69
C SER A 58 -3.50 -4.33 -1.51
N LEU A 59 -4.14 -3.71 -2.50
CA LEU A 59 -5.58 -3.53 -2.53
C LEU A 59 -6.14 -4.15 -3.80
N THR A 60 -7.32 -4.73 -3.73
CA THR A 60 -8.05 -5.21 -4.92
C THR A 60 -9.51 -4.81 -4.80
N THR A 61 -10.04 -4.09 -5.79
CA THR A 61 -11.48 -3.81 -5.86
C THR A 61 -12.23 -5.03 -6.38
N SER A 62 -13.50 -5.16 -5.97
CA SER A 62 -14.38 -6.22 -6.48
C SER A 62 -14.93 -5.86 -7.87
N ASN A 63 -16.00 -6.54 -8.30
CA ASN A 63 -16.71 -6.29 -9.56
C ASN A 63 -17.53 -4.98 -9.57
N GLU A 64 -17.25 -4.05 -8.66
CA GLU A 64 -17.91 -2.75 -8.51
C GLU A 64 -16.85 -1.67 -8.20
N PRO A 65 -17.07 -0.39 -8.56
CA PRO A 65 -16.14 0.67 -8.19
C PRO A 65 -16.13 0.86 -6.67
N CYS A 66 -14.97 1.23 -6.13
CA CYS A 66 -14.80 1.47 -4.69
C CYS A 66 -14.33 2.90 -4.44
N LEU A 67 -15.02 3.59 -3.53
CA LEU A 67 -14.62 4.92 -3.05
C LEU A 67 -14.04 4.78 -1.64
N LEU A 68 -12.77 5.14 -1.50
CA LEU A 68 -12.04 5.08 -0.24
C LEU A 68 -11.73 6.49 0.27
N CYS A 69 -11.96 6.70 1.55
CA CYS A 69 -11.30 7.78 2.29
C CYS A 69 -10.04 7.20 2.92
N TYR A 70 -8.87 7.78 2.62
CA TYR A 70 -7.61 7.35 3.20
C TYR A 70 -7.01 8.43 4.09
N MET A 71 -6.35 8.00 5.17
CA MET A 71 -5.65 8.88 6.09
C MET A 71 -4.27 8.32 6.41
N TRP A 72 -3.25 9.18 6.33
CA TRP A 72 -1.92 8.88 6.83
C TRP A 72 -1.72 9.55 8.19
N VAL A 73 -1.17 8.79 9.13
CA VAL A 73 -0.83 9.23 10.47
C VAL A 73 0.66 8.99 10.66
N SER A 74 1.38 10.04 11.06
CA SER A 74 2.82 9.96 11.37
C SER A 74 3.05 10.24 12.85
N GLY A 75 3.81 9.35 13.50
CA GLY A 75 4.28 9.56 14.87
C GLY A 75 5.47 10.52 14.97
N THR A 76 6.11 10.88 13.86
CA THR A 76 7.32 11.72 13.82
C THR A 76 7.08 13.13 13.30
N GLY A 77 5.83 13.46 12.93
CA GLY A 77 5.46 14.75 12.33
C GLY A 77 5.71 14.83 10.81
N THR A 78 6.48 13.91 10.23
CA THR A 78 6.72 13.84 8.78
C THR A 78 5.80 12.82 8.14
N LEU A 79 4.88 13.26 7.27
CA LEU A 79 3.97 12.39 6.50
C LEU A 79 4.60 11.90 5.18
N LEU A 80 5.42 12.73 4.55
CA LEU A 80 6.04 12.42 3.28
C LEU A 80 7.35 11.67 3.51
N GLY A 81 7.50 10.54 2.83
CA GLY A 81 8.68 9.69 2.93
C GLY A 81 8.75 8.73 1.75
N PRO A 82 9.71 7.80 1.78
CA PRO A 82 9.88 6.83 0.73
C PRO A 82 8.63 5.94 0.61
N ASN A 83 8.09 5.84 -0.61
CA ASN A 83 7.00 4.92 -0.96
C ASN A 83 7.61 3.76 -1.74
N TRP A 84 7.65 2.58 -1.12
CA TRP A 84 8.27 1.40 -1.67
C TRP A 84 7.25 0.52 -2.37
N TRP A 85 7.49 0.21 -3.63
CA TRP A 85 6.68 -0.68 -4.45
C TRP A 85 7.38 -2.01 -4.65
N TRP A 86 6.72 -3.10 -4.28
CA TRP A 86 7.30 -4.44 -4.31
C TRP A 86 6.94 -5.13 -5.63
N GLU A 87 7.97 -5.57 -6.33
CA GLU A 87 7.82 -6.19 -7.65
C GLU A 87 8.48 -7.57 -7.66
N GLU A 88 7.74 -8.54 -8.18
CA GLU A 88 8.27 -9.85 -8.53
C GLU A 88 8.87 -9.82 -9.93
N HIS A 89 10.09 -10.35 -10.05
CA HIS A 89 10.76 -10.53 -11.32
C HIS A 89 10.42 -11.90 -11.93
N LYS A 90 10.68 -12.03 -13.24
CA LYS A 90 10.45 -13.27 -13.99
C LYS A 90 11.18 -14.50 -13.43
N ASP A 91 12.27 -14.28 -12.71
CA ASP A 91 13.06 -15.33 -12.06
C ASP A 91 12.54 -15.70 -10.66
N GLY A 92 11.42 -15.13 -10.22
CA GLY A 92 10.84 -15.30 -8.89
C GLY A 92 11.57 -14.52 -7.79
N SER A 93 12.61 -13.74 -8.14
CA SER A 93 13.24 -12.83 -7.21
C SER A 93 12.38 -11.59 -7.01
N TRP A 94 12.52 -10.94 -5.86
CA TRP A 94 11.74 -9.75 -5.54
C TRP A 94 12.66 -8.54 -5.32
N LYS A 95 12.22 -7.37 -5.76
CA LYS A 95 12.82 -6.07 -5.44
C LYS A 95 11.77 -5.11 -4.90
N ARG A 96 12.20 -4.02 -4.29
CA ARG A 96 11.36 -2.85 -4.06
C ARG A 96 11.93 -1.61 -4.71
N ILE A 97 11.07 -0.81 -5.33
CA ILE A 97 11.40 0.47 -5.96
C ILE A 97 10.89 1.61 -5.08
N CYS A 98 11.76 2.56 -4.74
CA CYS A 98 11.40 3.74 -3.99
C CYS A 98 10.88 4.83 -4.92
N TRP A 99 9.70 5.33 -4.62
CA TRP A 99 9.12 6.53 -5.20
C TRP A 99 9.01 7.62 -4.14
N GLU A 100 9.46 8.82 -4.49
CA GLU A 100 9.35 9.98 -3.61
C GLU A 100 8.72 11.16 -4.34
N ARG A 101 7.90 11.90 -3.59
CA ARG A 101 7.27 13.12 -4.08
C ARG A 101 8.28 14.25 -4.09
N GLN A 102 8.42 14.89 -5.22
CA GLN A 102 9.33 16.02 -5.42
C GLN A 102 8.64 17.35 -5.06
N GLU A 103 9.42 18.41 -4.88
CA GLU A 103 8.92 19.75 -4.53
C GLU A 103 7.97 20.31 -5.61
N ASP A 104 8.22 19.98 -6.87
CA ASP A 104 7.37 20.34 -8.01
C ASP A 104 6.11 19.49 -8.14
N SER A 105 5.82 18.67 -7.12
CA SER A 105 4.69 17.73 -7.10
C SER A 105 4.78 16.60 -8.12
N SER A 106 5.92 16.37 -8.76
CA SER A 106 6.17 15.14 -9.54
C SER A 106 6.53 13.97 -8.61
N TRP A 107 6.59 12.77 -9.19
CA TRP A 107 7.08 11.57 -8.53
C TRP A 107 8.35 11.11 -9.25
N ALA A 108 9.40 10.80 -8.49
CA ALA A 108 10.65 10.29 -9.04
C ALA A 108 11.04 8.97 -8.36
N ILE A 109 11.71 8.10 -9.12
CA ILE A 109 12.36 6.92 -8.58
C ILE A 109 13.66 7.36 -7.92
N THR A 110 13.78 7.15 -6.61
CA THR A 110 14.98 7.54 -5.84
C THR A 110 15.84 6.35 -5.43
N GLY A 111 15.35 5.13 -5.62
CA GLY A 111 16.09 3.93 -5.25
C GLY A 111 15.44 2.64 -5.73
N SER A 112 16.23 1.57 -5.71
CA SER A 112 15.77 0.21 -5.94
C SER A 112 16.68 -0.74 -5.18
N GLU A 113 16.10 -1.71 -4.48
CA GLU A 113 16.89 -2.72 -3.77
C GLU A 113 16.25 -4.10 -3.81
N LYS A 114 17.09 -5.12 -3.77
CA LYS A 114 16.63 -6.52 -3.69
C LYS A 114 16.01 -6.77 -2.32
N LEU A 115 14.92 -7.53 -2.29
CA LEU A 115 14.26 -7.91 -1.05
C LEU A 115 15.11 -8.92 -0.27
N THR A 116 15.78 -8.42 0.76
CA THR A 116 16.55 -9.22 1.72
C THR A 116 15.65 -9.75 2.83
N LYS A 117 16.11 -10.79 3.56
CA LYS A 117 15.39 -11.30 4.74
C LYS A 117 15.11 -10.21 5.77
N LYS A 118 16.08 -9.31 6.03
CA LYS A 118 15.91 -8.17 6.94
C LYS A 118 14.76 -7.26 6.54
N ILE A 119 14.65 -6.95 5.24
CA ILE A 119 13.54 -6.12 4.73
C ILE A 119 12.22 -6.84 4.91
N ILE A 120 12.15 -8.12 4.52
CA ILE A 120 10.95 -8.95 4.64
C ILE A 120 10.45 -9.01 6.10
N ASP A 121 11.35 -9.36 7.03
CA ASP A 121 11.03 -9.48 8.45
C ASP A 121 10.59 -8.12 9.05
N GLY A 122 11.13 -7.01 8.55
CA GLY A 122 10.77 -5.66 8.98
C GLY A 122 9.53 -5.05 8.30
N SER A 123 8.88 -5.76 7.37
CA SER A 123 7.78 -5.22 6.55
C SER A 123 6.41 -5.84 6.85
N GLY A 124 6.31 -6.66 7.89
CA GLY A 124 5.07 -7.37 8.21
C GLY A 124 4.60 -8.35 7.11
N ASP A 125 5.51 -8.81 6.25
CA ASP A 125 5.21 -9.67 5.09
C ASP A 125 4.73 -11.07 5.51
N SER A 126 5.26 -11.58 6.63
CA SER A 126 4.99 -12.89 7.24
C SER A 126 3.85 -12.84 8.25
#